data_AF-O17357-F1
#
_entry.id   AF-O17357-F1
#
_cell.length_a   1.000
_cell.length_b   1.000
_cell.length_c   1.000
_cell.angle_alpha   90.00
_cell.angle_beta   90.00
_cell.angle_gamma   90.00
#
_symmetry.space_group_name_H-M   'P 1'
#
loop_
_entity.id
_entity.type
_entity.pdbx_description
1 polymer ?
#
loop_
_entity_poly.entity_id
_entity_poly.type
_entity_poly.pdbx_seq_one_letter_code
_entity_poly.pdbx_strand_id
1 'polypeptide(L)'
;MTTLLQLFTLIIYFSNISCFIIDSWNIAFTCGDRHVAKADLRLYEYKDGGFHKEISSFHGVTDIRGQYKLNGDILKSLRFDTPSAEYRIMIKDMCGLDKIECNLPHNRFEISLNSLFSKRQHTVDLSHSDWEPFRGTHCS
;
A
#
# COMPACT_ATOMS: atom_id res chain seq x y z
N MET A 1 42.42 10.43 25.11
CA MET A 1 41.07 10.99 25.36
C MET A 1 40.18 11.03 24.11
N THR A 2 40.64 10.64 22.93
CA THR A 2 39.89 10.73 21.66
C THR A 2 38.96 9.54 21.37
N THR A 3 39.19 8.37 21.97
CA THR A 3 38.41 7.15 21.72
C THR A 3 37.01 7.15 22.36
N LEU A 4 36.85 7.82 23.51
CA LEU A 4 35.54 7.94 24.17
C LEU A 4 34.56 8.83 23.38
N LEU A 5 35.05 9.90 22.75
CA LEU A 5 34.19 10.84 22.02
C LEU A 5 33.54 10.19 20.79
N GLN A 6 34.28 9.32 20.08
CA GLN A 6 33.79 8.60 18.90
C GLN A 6 32.69 7.58 19.25
N LEU A 7 32.78 6.93 20.42
CA LEU A 7 31.77 5.98 20.88
C LEU A 7 30.44 6.67 21.20
N PHE A 8 30.49 7.86 21.80
CA PHE A 8 29.29 8.67 22.02
C PHE A 8 28.64 9.13 20.72
N THR A 9 29.43 9.50 19.70
CA THR A 9 28.86 9.90 18.40
C THR A 9 28.16 8.72 17.73
N LEU A 10 28.73 7.51 17.84
CA LEU A 10 28.15 6.29 17.27
C LEU A 10 26.84 5.90 17.97
N ILE A 11 26.79 5.95 19.31
CA ILE A 11 25.58 5.65 20.09
C ILE A 11 24.46 6.65 19.77
N ILE A 12 24.78 7.94 19.61
CA ILE A 12 23.81 8.96 19.20
C ILE A 12 23.36 8.72 17.75
N TYR A 13 24.23 8.25 16.86
CA TYR A 13 23.83 7.89 15.49
C TYR A 13 22.87 6.70 15.44
N PHE A 14 23.09 5.67 16.26
CA PHE A 14 22.19 4.51 16.33
C PHE A 14 20.86 4.80 17.03
N SER A 15 20.83 5.71 18.01
CA SER A 15 19.59 6.10 18.70
C SER A 15 18.74 7.11 17.91
N ASN A 16 19.31 7.79 16.91
CA ASN A 16 18.59 8.62 15.94
C ASN A 16 18.11 7.87 14.70
N ILE A 17 18.24 6.53 14.65
CA ILE A 17 17.26 5.73 13.90
C ILE A 17 15.97 5.80 14.71
N SER A 18 15.37 6.98 14.76
CA SER A 18 13.96 7.15 14.98
C SER A 18 13.33 6.33 13.87
N CYS A 19 13.08 5.05 14.17
CA CYS A 19 12.10 4.25 13.45
C CYS A 19 10.94 5.21 13.27
N PHE A 20 10.71 5.68 12.05
CA PHE A 20 9.50 6.43 11.75
C PHE A 20 8.38 5.47 12.13
N ILE A 21 7.81 5.68 13.31
CA ILE A 21 6.63 4.94 13.73
C ILE A 21 5.56 5.52 12.82
N ILE A 22 5.31 4.84 11.70
CA ILE A 22 4.17 5.14 10.86
C ILE A 22 2.96 4.76 11.71
N ASP A 23 2.41 5.72 12.45
CA ASP A 23 1.19 5.51 13.26
C ASP A 23 -0.02 5.27 12.36
N SER A 24 0.01 5.86 11.17
CA SER A 24 -0.92 5.56 10.10
C SER A 24 -0.39 6.11 8.80
N TRP A 25 -0.92 5.60 7.70
CA TRP A 25 -0.63 6.14 6.37
C TRP A 25 -1.92 6.31 5.59
N ASN A 26 -2.18 7.55 5.17
CA ASN A 26 -3.34 7.86 4.34
C ASN A 26 -2.93 7.73 2.87
N ILE A 27 -3.71 6.95 2.14
CA ILE A 27 -3.61 6.79 0.69
C ILE A 27 -4.94 7.22 0.05
N ALA A 28 -4.86 7.95 -1.04
CA ALA A 28 -5.98 8.32 -1.89
C ALA A 28 -5.88 7.55 -3.20
N PHE A 29 -7.00 7.04 -3.69
CA PHE A 29 -7.09 6.38 -4.98
C PHE A 29 -7.95 7.23 -5.92
N THR A 30 -7.42 7.48 -7.10
CA THR A 30 -8.13 8.19 -8.18
C THR A 30 -8.06 7.37 -9.48
N CYS A 31 -8.88 7.74 -10.44
CA CYS A 31 -8.92 7.23 -11.80
C CYS A 31 -9.10 8.45 -12.70
N GLY A 32 -7.98 9.03 -13.11
CA GLY A 32 -7.91 10.40 -13.63
C GLY A 32 -8.47 11.39 -12.60
N ASP A 33 -9.42 12.23 -13.02
CA ASP A 33 -10.07 13.22 -12.16
C ASP A 33 -11.11 12.64 -11.18
N ARG A 34 -11.43 11.34 -11.26
CA ARG A 34 -12.47 10.72 -10.43
C ARG A 34 -11.87 10.09 -9.17
N HIS A 35 -12.49 10.37 -8.02
CA HIS A 35 -12.20 9.64 -6.79
C HIS A 35 -12.72 8.21 -6.87
N VAL A 36 -11.89 7.27 -6.42
CA VAL A 36 -12.22 5.86 -6.33
C VAL A 36 -12.91 5.60 -4.98
N ALA A 37 -14.14 6.08 -4.86
CA ALA A 37 -14.91 6.04 -3.63
C ALA A 37 -15.51 4.65 -3.38
N LYS A 38 -15.66 4.27 -2.10
CA LYS A 38 -16.33 3.03 -1.67
C LYS A 38 -15.74 1.73 -2.22
N ALA A 39 -14.48 1.75 -2.67
CA ALA A 39 -13.77 0.59 -3.15
C ALA A 39 -13.33 -0.32 -1.98
N ASP A 40 -13.50 -1.63 -2.15
CA ASP A 40 -13.03 -2.68 -1.25
C ASP A 40 -11.50 -2.77 -1.33
N LEU A 41 -10.86 -2.74 -0.17
CA LEU A 41 -9.42 -2.87 -0.01
C LEU A 41 -9.08 -4.14 0.77
N ARG A 42 -8.21 -4.96 0.18
CA ARG A 42 -7.65 -6.17 0.80
C ARG A 42 -6.14 -6.10 0.77
N LEU A 43 -5.48 -6.81 1.69
CA LEU A 43 -4.04 -6.94 1.69
C LEU A 43 -3.68 -8.41 1.57
N TYR A 44 -2.85 -8.72 0.58
CA TYR A 44 -2.37 -10.06 0.33
C TYR A 44 -0.87 -10.13 0.60
N GLU A 45 -0.45 -11.21 1.25
CA GLU A 45 0.94 -11.63 1.35
C GLU A 45 1.22 -12.64 0.25
N TYR A 46 2.28 -12.38 -0.49
CA TYR A 46 2.88 -13.25 -1.49
C TYR A 46 4.21 -13.76 -0.94
N LYS A 47 4.50 -15.05 -1.16
CA LYS A 47 5.78 -15.68 -0.80
C LYS A 47 6.31 -16.50 -1.94
N ASP A 48 7.62 -16.45 -2.16
CA ASP A 48 8.33 -17.27 -3.16
C ASP A 48 7.71 -17.13 -4.57
N GLY A 49 7.23 -15.93 -4.90
CA GLY A 49 6.61 -15.59 -6.18
C GLY A 49 5.12 -15.98 -6.31
N GLY A 50 4.52 -16.61 -5.29
CA GLY A 50 3.12 -17.05 -5.29
C GLY A 50 2.27 -16.37 -4.23
N PHE A 51 0.94 -16.41 -4.40
CA PHE A 51 0.01 -16.01 -3.36
C PHE A 51 0.19 -16.90 -2.13
N HIS A 52 0.32 -16.29 -0.95
CA HIS A 52 0.45 -17.02 0.31
C HIS A 52 -0.83 -16.92 1.15
N LYS A 53 -1.29 -15.71 1.47
CA LYS A 53 -2.52 -15.52 2.27
C LYS A 53 -3.09 -14.10 2.18
N GLU A 54 -4.35 -13.95 2.58
CA GLU A 54 -4.95 -12.66 2.93
C GLU A 54 -4.59 -12.28 4.37
N ILE A 55 -4.20 -11.02 4.57
CA ILE A 55 -4.04 -10.42 5.89
C ILE A 55 -5.43 -9.99 6.35
N SER A 56 -6.16 -10.90 7.00
CA SER A 56 -7.57 -10.71 7.38
C SER A 56 -7.82 -9.51 8.31
N SER A 57 -6.82 -9.08 9.06
CA SER A 57 -6.88 -7.84 9.86
C SER A 57 -6.91 -6.57 9.01
N PHE A 58 -6.58 -6.68 7.72
CA PHE A 58 -6.67 -5.62 6.74
C PHE A 58 -7.88 -5.86 5.84
N HIS A 59 -9.00 -5.26 6.23
CA HIS A 59 -10.14 -5.07 5.35
C HIS A 59 -10.58 -3.61 5.47
N GLY A 60 -10.67 -2.94 4.33
CA GLY A 60 -11.01 -1.53 4.25
C GLY A 60 -12.01 -1.24 3.15
N VAL A 61 -12.64 -0.08 3.28
CA VAL A 61 -13.40 0.55 2.21
C VAL A 61 -12.93 1.99 2.10
N THR A 62 -12.65 2.47 0.89
CA THR A 62 -12.31 3.90 0.70
C THR A 62 -13.50 4.80 1.01
N ASP A 63 -13.23 5.99 1.52
CA ASP A 63 -14.29 6.98 1.79
C ASP A 63 -14.83 7.62 0.49
N ILE A 64 -15.69 8.63 0.62
CA ILE A 64 -16.29 9.31 -0.54
C ILE A 64 -15.27 10.10 -1.39
N ARG A 65 -14.08 10.36 -0.85
CA ARG A 65 -12.96 11.04 -1.52
C ARG A 65 -11.93 10.04 -2.06
N GLY A 66 -12.24 8.74 -2.01
CA GLY A 66 -11.33 7.67 -2.41
C GLY A 66 -10.16 7.48 -1.46
N GLN A 67 -10.24 7.97 -0.22
CA GLN A 67 -9.17 7.88 0.77
C GLN A 67 -9.34 6.66 1.67
N TYR A 68 -8.22 6.08 2.08
CA TYR A 68 -8.17 5.05 3.10
C TYR A 68 -6.99 5.30 4.04
N LYS A 69 -7.24 5.14 5.34
CA LYS A 69 -6.23 5.27 6.38
C LYS A 69 -5.75 3.89 6.79
N LEU A 70 -4.54 3.53 6.38
CA LEU A 70 -3.88 2.30 6.83
C LEU A 70 -3.47 2.46 8.30
N ASN A 71 -3.90 1.53 9.14
CA ASN A 71 -3.50 1.48 10.54
C ASN A 71 -2.00 1.11 10.62
N GLY A 72 -1.24 1.94 11.33
CA GLY A 72 0.18 1.70 11.59
C GLY A 72 0.48 0.36 12.23
N ASP A 73 -0.40 -0.15 13.08
CA ASP A 73 -0.19 -1.45 13.75
C ASP A 73 -0.27 -2.62 12.76
N ILE A 74 -1.13 -2.52 11.75
CA ILE A 74 -1.13 -3.49 10.66
C ILE A 74 0.18 -3.39 9.89
N LEU A 75 0.62 -2.19 9.52
CA LEU A 75 1.88 -1.99 8.79
C LEU A 75 3.10 -2.50 9.57
N LYS A 76 3.15 -2.28 10.88
CA LYS A 76 4.21 -2.80 11.78
C LYS A 76 4.20 -4.33 11.89
N SER A 77 3.05 -4.96 11.70
CA SER A 77 2.94 -6.43 11.74
C SER A 77 3.44 -7.12 10.47
N LEU A 78 3.67 -6.37 9.39
CA LEU A 78 4.16 -6.90 8.11
C LEU A 78 5.69 -7.06 8.14
N ARG A 79 6.19 -8.16 7.58
CA ARG A 79 7.61 -8.51 7.58
C ARG A 79 8.31 -8.06 6.30
N PHE A 80 8.44 -6.75 6.13
CA PHE A 80 9.12 -6.15 4.96
C PHE A 80 10.62 -6.50 4.88
N ASP A 81 11.20 -7.01 5.96
CA ASP A 81 12.58 -7.47 6.06
C ASP A 81 12.81 -8.87 5.48
N THR A 82 11.75 -9.62 5.18
CA THR A 82 11.84 -10.97 4.61
C THR A 82 11.93 -10.88 3.08
N PRO A 83 13.05 -11.27 2.43
CA PRO A 83 13.24 -11.07 0.98
C PRO A 83 12.23 -11.82 0.10
N SER A 84 11.68 -12.93 0.60
CA SER A 84 10.67 -13.71 -0.11
C SER A 84 9.26 -13.19 0.09
N ALA A 85 9.02 -12.24 1.01
CA ALA A 85 7.69 -11.72 1.31
C ALA A 85 7.41 -10.44 0.52
N GLU A 86 6.30 -10.44 -0.21
CA GLU A 86 5.77 -9.26 -0.87
C GLU A 86 4.34 -9.01 -0.39
N TYR A 87 4.01 -7.77 -0.05
CA TYR A 87 2.68 -7.37 0.37
C TYR A 87 2.04 -6.50 -0.71
N ARG A 88 0.85 -6.88 -1.18
CA ARG A 88 0.10 -6.15 -2.21
C ARG A 88 -1.27 -5.74 -1.70
N ILE A 89 -1.60 -4.45 -1.83
CA ILE A 89 -2.98 -3.96 -1.64
C ILE A 89 -3.75 -4.30 -2.90
N MET A 90 -4.83 -5.05 -2.75
CA MET A 90 -5.85 -5.19 -3.78
C MET A 90 -6.92 -4.13 -3.58
N ILE A 91 -7.27 -3.43 -4.66
CA ILE A 91 -8.38 -2.48 -4.72
C ILE A 91 -9.36 -2.85 -5.85
N LYS A 92 -10.65 -2.90 -5.52
CA LYS A 92 -11.75 -3.18 -6.46
C LYS A 92 -13.05 -2.50 -5.99
N ASP A 93 -14.02 -2.32 -6.87
CA ASP A 93 -15.33 -1.72 -6.54
C ASP A 93 -16.44 -2.76 -6.73
N MET A 94 -17.69 -2.40 -6.44
CA MET A 94 -18.85 -3.24 -6.67
C MET A 94 -19.19 -3.31 -8.17
N CYS A 95 -19.67 -4.47 -8.61
CA CYS A 95 -20.21 -4.63 -9.97
C CYS A 95 -21.50 -3.80 -10.15
N GLY A 96 -21.70 -3.22 -11.34
CA GLY A 96 -22.94 -2.53 -11.70
C GLY A 96 -22.86 -1.00 -11.88
N LEU A 97 -21.66 -0.42 -11.99
CA LEU A 97 -21.48 0.99 -12.38
C LEU A 97 -21.07 1.13 -13.86
N ASP A 98 -21.36 2.29 -14.46
CA ASP A 98 -21.04 2.60 -15.87
C ASP A 98 -19.54 2.49 -16.19
N LYS A 99 -19.20 1.93 -17.36
CA LYS A 99 -17.83 1.65 -17.80
C LYS A 99 -17.01 2.91 -18.13
N ILE A 100 -15.85 3.06 -17.47
CA ILE A 100 -14.77 4.02 -17.80
C ILE A 100 -13.41 3.28 -17.92
N GLU A 101 -12.37 3.94 -18.43
CA GLU A 101 -11.09 3.31 -18.79
C GLU A 101 -10.37 2.63 -17.60
N CYS A 102 -10.30 3.31 -16.45
CA CYS A 102 -9.78 2.76 -15.19
C CYS A 102 -10.88 2.33 -14.21
N ASN A 103 -12.07 1.96 -14.71
CA ASN A 103 -13.23 1.62 -13.87
C ASN A 103 -12.93 0.41 -13.00
N LEU A 104 -13.00 0.57 -11.68
CA LEU A 104 -12.87 -0.52 -10.73
C LEU A 104 -13.99 -1.58 -10.73
N PRO A 105 -15.23 -1.29 -11.17
CA PRO A 105 -16.18 -2.35 -11.46
C PRO A 105 -15.57 -3.38 -12.41
N HIS A 106 -14.92 -2.98 -13.50
CA HIS A 106 -14.38 -3.95 -14.47
C HIS A 106 -12.96 -4.38 -14.18
N ASN A 107 -12.20 -3.55 -13.46
CA ASN A 107 -10.79 -3.80 -13.17
C ASN A 107 -10.56 -3.90 -11.66
N ARG A 108 -9.65 -4.74 -11.24
CA ARG A 108 -9.02 -4.67 -9.93
C ARG A 108 -7.55 -4.33 -10.10
N PHE A 109 -6.94 -3.76 -9.09
CA PHE A 109 -5.49 -3.52 -9.08
C PHE A 109 -4.88 -4.18 -7.85
N GLU A 110 -3.75 -4.87 -8.01
CA GLU A 110 -2.98 -5.48 -6.92
C GLU A 110 -1.61 -4.83 -6.80
N ILE A 111 -1.52 -3.72 -6.06
CA ILE A 111 -0.35 -2.85 -6.03
C ILE A 111 0.56 -3.20 -4.86
N SER A 112 1.85 -3.38 -5.14
CA SER A 112 2.87 -3.62 -4.10
C SER A 112 2.98 -2.46 -3.12
N LEU A 113 2.88 -2.75 -1.81
CA LEU A 113 3.11 -1.77 -0.74
C LEU A 113 4.49 -1.13 -0.84
N ASN A 114 5.51 -1.92 -1.19
CA ASN A 114 6.87 -1.41 -1.39
C ASN A 114 6.92 -0.35 -2.49
N SER A 115 6.22 -0.57 -3.61
CA SER A 115 6.16 0.42 -4.69
C SER A 115 5.55 1.74 -4.22
N LEU A 116 4.50 1.67 -3.40
CA LEU A 116 3.85 2.86 -2.87
C LEU A 116 4.73 3.60 -1.84
N PHE A 117 5.38 2.87 -0.95
CA PHE A 117 6.31 3.44 0.04
C PHE A 117 7.54 4.05 -0.63
N SER A 118 8.15 3.36 -1.60
CA SER A 118 9.32 3.86 -2.32
C SER A 118 9.02 5.13 -3.10
N LYS A 119 7.83 5.25 -3.70
CA LYS A 119 7.39 6.46 -4.40
C LYS A 119 6.92 7.57 -3.44
N ARG A 120 6.81 7.30 -2.14
CA ARG A 120 6.20 8.19 -1.12
C ARG A 120 4.85 8.75 -1.58
N GLN A 121 4.08 7.93 -2.29
CA GLN A 121 2.83 8.36 -2.90
C GLN A 121 1.72 8.34 -1.86
N HIS A 122 1.09 9.49 -1.66
CA HIS A 122 -0.16 9.60 -0.92
C HIS A 122 -1.39 9.51 -1.82
N THR A 123 -1.18 9.61 -3.13
CA THR A 123 -2.23 9.49 -4.15
C THR A 123 -1.78 8.51 -5.22
N VAL A 124 -2.65 7.57 -5.56
CA VAL A 124 -2.48 6.57 -6.61
C VAL A 124 -3.56 6.80 -7.65
N ASP A 125 -3.15 7.36 -8.79
CA ASP A 125 -4.03 7.47 -9.95
C ASP A 125 -3.95 6.20 -10.79
N LEU A 126 -4.99 5.36 -10.71
CA LEU A 126 -5.13 4.07 -11.38
C LEU A 126 -5.25 4.17 -12.91
N SER A 127 -5.40 5.38 -13.47
CA SER A 127 -5.31 5.63 -14.91
C SER A 127 -3.86 5.70 -15.40
N HIS A 128 -2.90 5.92 -14.51
CA HIS A 128 -1.49 6.06 -14.88
C HIS A 128 -0.92 4.72 -15.36
N SER A 129 -0.13 4.76 -16.44
CA SER A 129 0.45 3.57 -17.08
C SER A 129 1.30 2.69 -16.15
N ASP A 130 1.88 3.29 -15.12
CA ASP A 130 2.63 2.61 -14.05
C ASP A 130 1.84 1.49 -13.37
N TRP A 131 0.50 1.57 -13.38
CA TRP A 131 -0.35 0.59 -12.70
C TRP A 131 -0.93 -0.50 -13.61
N GLU A 132 -0.72 -0.39 -14.92
CA GLU A 132 -1.17 -1.40 -15.90
C GLU A 132 -0.68 -2.82 -15.57
N PRO A 133 0.58 -3.06 -15.15
CA PRO A 133 1.04 -4.40 -14.81
C PRO A 133 0.32 -5.03 -13.61
N PHE A 134 -0.35 -4.21 -12.79
CA PHE A 134 -1.08 -4.65 -11.60
C PHE A 134 -2.58 -4.75 -11.84
N ARG A 135 -3.06 -4.40 -13.05
CA ARG A 135 -4.47 -4.44 -13.43
C ARG A 135 -4.88 -5.87 -13.77
N GLY A 136 -6.01 -6.29 -13.23
CA GLY A 136 -6.70 -7.53 -13.60
C GLY A 136 -8.20 -7.31 -13.79
N THR A 137 -8.90 -8.27 -14.38
CA THR A 137 -10.35 -8.19 -14.56
C THR A 137 -11.10 -8.46 -13.25
N HIS A 138 -12.18 -7.71 -13.00
CA HIS A 138 -13.06 -7.87 -11.84
C HIS A 138 -14.50 -8.25 -12.21
N CYS A 139 -15.32 -7.33 -12.70
CA CYS A 139 -16.69 -7.59 -13.15
C CYS A 139 -16.73 -7.73 -14.68
N SER A 140 -17.00 -8.94 -15.13
CA SER A 140 -17.23 -9.32 -16.53
C SER A 140 -18.72 -9.43 -16.83
#